data_AF-K1UAH0-F1
#
_entry.id   AF-K1UAH0-F1
#
_cell.length_a   1.000
_cell.length_b   1.000
_cell.length_c   1.000
_cell.angle_alpha   90.00
_cell.angle_beta   90.00
_cell.angle_gamma   90.00
#
_symmetry.space_group_name_H-M   'P 1'
#
loop_
_entity.id
_entity.type
_entity.pdbx_description
1 polymer ?
#
loop_
_entity_poly.entity_id
_entity_poly.type
_entity_poly.pdbx_seq_one_letter_code
_entity_poly.pdbx_strand_id
1 'polypeptide(L)'
;EQQAKSVVYMDDPEYMEQNVELANLSPKKLLSGEVPRLIDEWQLAPQLWDAARFEVDHRDELGQFIFTGSAVPVDTSKIHHSGTGRFAWLTMRTMSLSESGDSTNEVSLEELFANPVADVFATNPLNIDSLAWLICRGGWPKATMVSKEVALDMAYRYYEAVVHSDI
;
A
#
# COMPACT_ATOMS: atom_id res chain seq x y z
N GLU A 1 7.33 2.95 6.52
CA GLU A 1 8.49 3.58 7.20
C GLU A 1 9.85 2.97 6.85
N GLN A 2 10.05 1.65 6.89
CA GLN A 2 11.39 1.03 6.75
C GLN A 2 12.20 1.42 5.49
N GLN A 3 11.54 1.81 4.40
CA GLN A 3 12.19 2.24 3.15
C GLN A 3 12.28 3.76 2.99
N ALA A 4 11.68 4.54 3.89
CA ALA A 4 11.69 6.00 3.87
C ALA A 4 12.72 6.53 4.87
N LYS A 5 13.40 7.64 4.56
CA LYS A 5 14.31 8.32 5.49
C LYS A 5 13.64 9.44 6.28
N SER A 6 12.53 9.96 5.76
CA SER A 6 11.68 10.91 6.47
C SER A 6 10.22 10.72 6.08
N VAL A 7 9.29 11.13 6.95
CA VAL A 7 7.85 10.91 6.78
C VAL A 7 7.08 12.18 7.07
N VAL A 8 5.95 12.36 6.40
CA VAL A 8 4.85 13.25 6.79
C VAL A 8 3.54 12.47 6.71
N TYR A 9 2.78 12.52 7.80
CA TYR A 9 1.44 11.95 7.88
C TYR A 9 0.43 13.07 7.65
N MET A 10 -0.29 13.03 6.53
CA MET A 10 -1.26 14.08 6.19
C MET A 10 -2.52 14.01 7.07
N ASP A 11 -2.81 12.84 7.64
CA ASP A 11 -3.98 12.52 8.45
C ASP A 11 -3.70 12.52 9.96
N ASP A 12 -2.50 12.91 10.40
CA ASP A 12 -2.17 13.05 11.83
C ASP A 12 -3.14 14.06 12.47
N PRO A 13 -4.01 13.65 13.42
CA PRO A 13 -5.03 14.53 13.99
C PRO A 13 -4.47 15.80 14.64
N GLU A 14 -3.21 15.78 15.09
CA GLU A 14 -2.56 16.94 15.70
C GLU A 14 -2.18 18.00 14.65
N TYR A 15 -1.84 17.56 13.43
CA TYR A 15 -1.28 18.41 12.38
C TYR A 15 -2.11 18.43 11.09
N MET A 16 -3.22 17.72 11.01
CA MET A 16 -3.98 17.51 9.77
C MET A 16 -4.39 18.84 9.12
N GLU A 17 -5.08 19.72 9.85
CA GLU A 17 -5.52 21.02 9.32
C GLU A 17 -4.33 21.88 8.90
N GLN A 18 -3.27 21.91 9.71
CA GLN A 18 -2.05 22.64 9.42
C GLN A 18 -1.34 22.09 8.17
N ASN A 19 -1.28 20.77 8.00
CA ASN A 19 -0.66 20.11 6.85
C ASN A 19 -1.45 20.39 5.57
N VAL A 20 -2.78 20.31 5.62
CA VAL A 20 -3.63 20.66 4.47
C VAL A 20 -3.47 22.14 4.11
N GLU A 21 -3.41 23.04 5.09
CA GLU A 21 -3.18 24.46 4.85
C GLU A 21 -1.77 24.73 4.28
N LEU A 22 -0.74 24.10 4.85
CA LEU A 22 0.63 24.17 4.35
C LEU A 22 0.76 23.64 2.93
N ALA A 23 -0.01 22.62 2.55
CA ALA A 23 -0.02 22.12 1.18
C ALA A 23 -0.59 23.16 0.19
N ASN A 24 -1.50 24.03 0.63
CA ASN A 24 -2.01 25.13 -0.20
C ASN A 24 -1.05 26.32 -0.27
N LEU A 25 -0.43 26.67 0.86
CA LEU A 25 0.41 27.87 0.97
C LEU A 25 1.85 27.63 0.51
N SER A 26 2.42 26.49 0.86
CA SER A 26 3.84 26.20 0.68
C SER A 26 4.10 24.68 0.60
N PRO A 27 3.64 24.00 -0.47
CA PRO A 27 3.74 22.53 -0.60
C PRO A 27 5.18 22.01 -0.53
N LYS A 28 6.17 22.82 -0.96
CA LYS A 28 7.60 22.48 -0.83
C LYS A 28 8.05 22.20 0.60
N LYS A 29 7.41 22.81 1.61
CA LYS A 29 7.73 22.54 3.02
C LYS A 29 7.29 21.14 3.45
N LEU A 30 6.22 20.59 2.87
CA LEU A 30 5.79 19.23 3.15
C LEU A 30 6.66 18.20 2.42
N LEU A 31 7.29 18.60 1.32
CA LEU A 31 8.23 17.79 0.54
C LEU A 31 9.69 17.88 1.03
N SER A 32 9.99 18.73 2.00
CA SER A 32 11.35 18.85 2.55
C SER A 32 11.64 17.76 3.58
N GLY A 33 12.85 17.23 3.57
CA GLY A 33 13.27 16.13 4.45
C GLY A 33 14.24 15.19 3.74
N GLU A 34 14.74 14.20 4.48
CA GLU A 34 15.63 13.19 3.92
C GLU A 34 14.90 12.30 2.91
N VAL A 35 15.55 12.03 1.78
CA VAL A 35 15.01 11.23 0.67
C VAL A 35 15.45 9.75 0.74
N PRO A 36 14.58 8.79 0.40
CA PRO A 36 13.17 8.96 0.00
C PRO A 36 12.27 9.44 1.15
N ARG A 37 11.41 10.41 0.85
CA ARG A 37 10.43 10.96 1.78
C ARG A 37 9.06 10.35 1.55
N LEU A 38 8.43 9.84 2.61
CA LEU A 38 7.07 9.30 2.59
C LEU A 38 6.06 10.42 2.84
N ILE A 39 5.09 10.55 1.93
CA ILE A 39 3.89 11.37 2.09
C ILE A 39 2.73 10.38 2.25
N ASP A 40 2.27 10.21 3.49
CA ASP A 40 1.19 9.29 3.82
C ASP A 40 -0.17 9.97 3.74
N GLU A 41 -1.18 9.21 3.29
CA GLU A 41 -2.53 9.70 2.96
C GLU A 41 -2.53 10.96 2.07
N TRP A 42 -1.70 10.96 1.02
CA TRP A 42 -1.48 12.14 0.15
C TRP A 42 -2.75 12.68 -0.53
N GLN A 43 -3.79 11.86 -0.68
CA GLN A 43 -5.05 12.25 -1.30
C GLN A 43 -5.80 13.36 -0.54
N LEU A 44 -5.44 13.62 0.72
CA LEU A 44 -5.90 14.79 1.47
C LEU A 44 -5.37 16.12 0.90
N ALA A 45 -4.24 16.08 0.18
CA ALA A 45 -3.63 17.23 -0.46
C ALA A 45 -3.14 16.89 -1.88
N PRO A 46 -4.05 16.73 -2.87
CA PRO A 46 -3.70 16.30 -4.22
C PRO A 46 -2.69 17.21 -4.94
N GLN A 47 -2.63 18.49 -4.58
CA GLN A 47 -1.67 19.46 -5.12
C GLN A 47 -0.20 19.12 -4.83
N LEU A 48 0.08 18.25 -3.85
CA LEU A 48 1.43 17.73 -3.60
C LEU A 48 1.96 16.92 -4.78
N TRP A 49 1.09 16.39 -5.63
CA TRP A 49 1.46 15.69 -6.85
C TRP A 49 2.26 16.57 -7.82
N ASP A 50 1.71 17.75 -8.16
CA ASP A 50 2.37 18.69 -9.07
C ASP A 50 3.62 19.29 -8.42
N ALA A 51 3.58 19.56 -7.12
CA ALA A 51 4.74 20.06 -6.38
C ALA A 51 5.89 19.04 -6.36
N ALA A 52 5.59 17.76 -6.14
CA ALA A 52 6.59 16.69 -6.15
C ALA A 52 7.17 16.50 -7.55
N ARG A 53 6.34 16.55 -8.60
CA ARG A 53 6.82 16.55 -9.98
C ARG A 53 7.83 17.66 -10.23
N PHE A 54 7.47 18.90 -9.87
CA PHE A 54 8.36 20.06 -10.03
C PHE A 54 9.68 19.88 -9.29
N GLU A 55 9.63 19.36 -8.07
CA GLU A 55 10.80 19.15 -7.23
C GLU A 55 11.72 18.04 -7.79
N VAL A 56 11.14 16.96 -8.32
CA VAL A 56 11.88 15.89 -9.02
C VAL A 56 12.59 16.45 -10.25
N ASP A 57 11.88 17.22 -11.08
CA ASP A 57 12.46 17.85 -12.27
C ASP A 57 13.58 18.86 -11.90
N HIS A 58 13.53 19.48 -10.72
CA HIS A 58 14.53 20.45 -10.27
C HIS A 58 15.80 19.81 -9.69
N ARG A 59 15.66 18.70 -8.97
CA ARG A 59 16.78 17.99 -8.33
C ARG A 59 17.49 17.02 -9.28
N ASP A 60 16.81 16.56 -10.32
CA ASP A 60 17.34 15.62 -11.32
C ASP A 60 17.85 14.29 -10.72
N GLU A 61 17.17 13.83 -9.66
CA GLU A 61 17.48 12.58 -8.94
C GLU A 61 16.26 11.66 -8.89
N LEU A 62 16.50 10.34 -8.84
CA LEU A 62 15.46 9.30 -8.76
C LEU A 62 15.16 8.93 -7.30
N GLY A 63 13.96 8.37 -7.06
CA GLY A 63 13.61 7.76 -5.77
C GLY A 63 13.46 8.76 -4.62
N GLN A 64 12.90 9.93 -4.89
CA GLN A 64 12.85 11.02 -3.91
C GLN A 64 11.62 10.98 -3.01
N PHE A 65 10.48 10.52 -3.53
CA PHE A 65 9.20 10.56 -2.84
C PHE A 65 8.50 9.21 -2.93
N ILE A 66 7.83 8.84 -1.85
CA ILE A 66 6.92 7.70 -1.77
C ILE A 66 5.57 8.27 -1.38
N PHE A 67 4.56 8.08 -2.22
CA PHE A 67 3.19 8.49 -1.93
C PHE A 67 2.39 7.25 -1.54
N THR A 68 1.77 7.27 -0.38
CA THR A 68 0.84 6.24 0.09
C THR A 68 -0.51 6.86 0.34
N GLY A 69 -1.56 6.08 0.11
CA GLY A 69 -2.92 6.53 0.32
C GLY A 69 -3.86 5.35 0.30
N SER A 70 -4.87 5.40 1.17
CA SER A 70 -5.99 4.49 1.16
C SER A 70 -6.82 4.59 -0.14
N ALA A 71 -7.73 3.63 -0.33
CA ALA A 71 -8.54 3.45 -1.55
C ALA A 71 -9.55 4.58 -1.85
N VAL A 72 -9.48 5.72 -1.16
CA VAL A 72 -10.33 6.88 -1.41
C VAL A 72 -9.96 7.51 -2.76
N PRO A 73 -10.92 7.73 -3.67
CA PRO A 73 -10.65 8.41 -4.93
C PRO A 73 -10.09 9.82 -4.67
N VAL A 74 -8.94 10.10 -5.28
CA VAL A 74 -8.32 11.43 -5.20
C VAL A 74 -9.14 12.42 -6.03
N ASP A 75 -9.37 13.61 -5.51
CA ASP A 75 -9.92 14.72 -6.30
C ASP A 75 -8.89 15.18 -7.34
N THR A 76 -9.05 14.69 -8.57
CA THR A 76 -8.16 14.99 -9.69
C THR A 76 -8.31 16.42 -10.21
N SER A 77 -9.32 17.19 -9.78
CA SER A 77 -9.50 18.58 -10.22
C SER A 77 -8.33 19.50 -9.84
N LYS A 78 -7.61 19.11 -8.78
CA LYS A 78 -6.42 19.80 -8.25
C LYS A 78 -5.10 19.27 -8.82
N ILE A 79 -5.15 18.29 -9.74
CA ILE A 79 -3.98 17.70 -10.38
C ILE A 79 -3.91 18.23 -11.82
N HIS A 80 -2.90 19.02 -12.12
CA HIS A 80 -2.71 19.61 -13.44
C HIS A 80 -2.01 18.67 -14.42
N HIS A 81 -1.19 17.75 -13.92
CA HIS A 81 -0.38 16.86 -14.77
C HIS A 81 -0.54 15.40 -14.40
N SER A 82 -0.55 14.56 -15.44
CA SER A 82 -0.62 13.10 -15.31
C SER A 82 0.57 12.46 -14.57
N GLY A 83 1.67 13.19 -14.35
CA GLY A 83 2.90 12.66 -13.75
C GLY A 83 3.68 11.70 -14.67
N THR A 84 3.38 11.68 -15.98
CA THR A 84 3.99 10.75 -16.93
C THR A 84 5.52 10.82 -16.92
N GLY A 85 6.16 9.67 -16.70
CA GLY A 85 7.62 9.52 -16.68
C GLY A 85 8.30 9.93 -15.37
N ARG A 86 7.56 10.42 -14.36
CA ARG A 86 8.11 10.78 -13.03
C ARG A 86 7.53 9.93 -11.91
N PHE A 87 6.34 9.38 -12.11
CA PHE A 87 5.65 8.53 -11.15
C PHE A 87 5.60 7.09 -11.65
N ALA A 88 5.79 6.16 -10.71
CA ALA A 88 5.51 4.74 -10.89
C ALA A 88 4.39 4.35 -9.93
N TRP A 89 3.46 3.54 -10.42
CA TRP A 89 2.33 3.04 -9.63
C TRP A 89 2.65 1.64 -9.12
N LEU A 90 2.52 1.44 -7.81
CA LEU A 90 2.63 0.13 -7.18
C LEU A 90 1.30 -0.21 -6.51
N THR A 91 0.53 -1.11 -7.13
CA THR A 91 -0.71 -1.62 -6.52
C THR A 91 -0.39 -2.71 -5.52
N MET A 92 -0.66 -2.44 -4.23
CA MET A 92 -0.56 -3.47 -3.19
C MET A 92 -1.85 -4.28 -3.13
N ARG A 93 -1.73 -5.61 -3.15
CA ARG A 93 -2.83 -6.55 -2.90
C ARG A 93 -2.70 -7.12 -1.50
N THR A 94 -3.73 -7.83 -1.06
CA THR A 94 -3.62 -8.69 0.11
C THR A 94 -2.53 -9.75 -0.09
N MET A 95 -1.95 -10.21 1.02
CA MET A 95 -0.89 -11.21 1.03
C MET A 95 -1.36 -12.51 0.41
N SER A 96 -0.54 -13.06 -0.48
CA SER A 96 -0.61 -14.44 -0.93
C SER A 96 -0.32 -15.41 0.22
N LEU A 97 -0.68 -16.69 0.03
CA LEU A 97 -0.34 -17.76 0.98
C LEU A 97 1.18 -17.92 1.15
N SER A 98 1.97 -17.60 0.12
CA SER A 98 3.43 -17.57 0.22
C SER A 98 3.91 -16.46 1.14
N GLU A 99 3.40 -15.24 0.98
CA GLU A 99 3.79 -14.09 1.79
C GLU A 99 3.33 -14.24 3.25
N SER A 100 2.17 -14.87 3.49
CA SER A 100 1.66 -15.12 4.83
C SER A 100 2.30 -16.35 5.52
N GLY A 101 3.12 -17.11 4.79
CA GLY A 101 3.79 -18.32 5.31
C GLY A 101 2.89 -19.55 5.43
N ASP A 102 1.70 -19.52 4.81
CA ASP A 102 0.74 -20.63 4.82
C ASP A 102 0.96 -21.63 3.66
N SER A 103 1.75 -21.24 2.65
CA SER A 103 2.18 -22.08 1.54
C SER A 103 3.50 -22.80 1.87
N THR A 104 3.68 -24.01 1.36
CA THR A 104 4.95 -24.75 1.47
C THR A 104 6.04 -24.15 0.57
N ASN A 105 5.65 -23.41 -0.47
CA ASN A 105 6.53 -22.83 -1.48
C ASN A 105 7.40 -23.88 -2.21
N GLU A 106 6.99 -25.15 -2.21
CA GLU A 106 7.70 -26.25 -2.86
C GLU A 106 7.60 -26.20 -4.40
N VAL A 107 6.59 -25.52 -4.94
CA VAL A 107 6.42 -25.30 -6.38
C VAL A 107 6.55 -23.82 -6.69
N SER A 108 7.51 -23.49 -7.55
CA SER A 108 7.70 -22.16 -8.11
C SER A 108 7.27 -22.11 -9.57
N LEU A 109 6.53 -21.06 -9.96
CA LEU A 109 6.19 -20.82 -11.36
C LEU A 109 7.43 -20.49 -12.20
N GLU A 110 8.41 -19.79 -11.62
CA GLU A 110 9.66 -19.48 -12.31
C GLU A 110 10.42 -20.76 -12.68
N GLU A 111 10.57 -21.67 -11.72
CA GLU A 111 11.26 -22.94 -11.93
C GLU A 111 10.52 -23.83 -12.94
N LEU A 112 9.18 -23.81 -12.92
CA LEU A 112 8.35 -24.54 -13.88
C LEU A 112 8.64 -24.10 -15.33
N PHE A 113 8.85 -22.79 -15.56
CA PHE A 113 9.17 -22.27 -16.88
C PHE A 113 10.66 -22.39 -17.24
N ALA A 114 11.55 -22.33 -16.25
CA ALA A 114 12.98 -22.51 -16.45
C ALA A 114 13.34 -23.98 -16.77
N ASN A 115 12.59 -24.94 -16.23
CA ASN A 115 12.85 -26.38 -16.37
C ASN A 115 11.61 -27.15 -16.87
N PRO A 116 11.20 -26.98 -18.14
CA PRO A 116 9.95 -27.53 -18.68
C PRO A 116 9.88 -29.07 -18.75
N VAL A 117 11.00 -29.76 -18.50
CA VAL A 117 11.10 -31.23 -18.48
C VAL A 117 11.21 -31.81 -17.08
N ALA A 118 11.22 -30.97 -16.04
CA ALA A 118 11.28 -31.43 -14.66
C ALA A 118 9.91 -31.96 -14.20
N ASP A 119 9.92 -33.09 -13.50
CA ASP A 119 8.75 -33.58 -12.79
C ASP A 119 8.48 -32.69 -11.57
N VAL A 120 7.44 -31.86 -11.64
CA VAL A 120 7.06 -30.94 -10.57
C VAL A 120 5.92 -31.56 -9.75
N PHE A 121 6.17 -31.80 -8.47
CA PHE A 121 5.20 -32.33 -7.51
C PHE A 121 5.42 -31.71 -6.13
N ALA A 122 4.33 -31.48 -5.39
CA ALA A 122 4.37 -31.06 -4.00
C ALA A 122 3.21 -31.67 -3.21
N THR A 123 3.36 -31.74 -1.90
CA THR A 123 2.32 -32.27 -1.00
C THR A 123 1.74 -31.13 -0.19
N ASN A 124 0.43 -30.90 -0.31
CA ASN A 124 -0.24 -29.95 0.56
C ASN A 124 -0.55 -30.59 1.93
N PRO A 125 0.03 -30.09 3.04
CA PRO A 125 -0.27 -30.62 4.37
C PRO A 125 -1.64 -30.14 4.91
N LEU A 126 -2.27 -29.15 4.26
CA LEU A 126 -3.52 -28.55 4.71
C LEU A 126 -4.72 -29.43 4.37
N ASN A 127 -5.60 -29.62 5.35
CA ASN A 127 -6.90 -30.23 5.14
C ASN A 127 -7.94 -29.20 4.67
N ILE A 128 -9.14 -29.67 4.34
CA ILE A 128 -10.23 -28.80 3.84
C ILE A 128 -10.63 -27.71 4.85
N ASP A 129 -10.63 -28.01 6.15
CA ASP A 129 -10.96 -27.04 7.20
C ASP A 129 -9.92 -25.93 7.29
N SER A 130 -8.64 -26.28 7.12
CA SER A 130 -7.54 -25.32 7.11
C SER A 130 -7.60 -24.41 5.88
N LEU A 131 -7.94 -24.96 4.71
CA LEU A 131 -8.14 -24.18 3.49
C LEU A 131 -9.35 -23.24 3.62
N ALA A 132 -10.48 -23.73 4.14
CA ALA A 132 -11.65 -22.89 4.39
C ALA A 132 -11.32 -21.74 5.35
N TRP A 133 -10.58 -22.02 6.42
CA TRP A 133 -10.11 -21.00 7.35
C TRP A 133 -9.23 -19.95 6.66
N LEU A 134 -8.26 -20.35 5.83
CA LEU A 134 -7.39 -19.40 5.11
C LEU A 134 -8.18 -18.51 4.15
N ILE A 135 -9.19 -19.06 3.47
CA ILE A 135 -10.08 -18.29 2.59
C ILE A 135 -10.84 -17.25 3.41
N CYS A 136 -11.42 -17.63 4.55
CA CYS A 136 -12.20 -16.72 5.40
C CYS A 136 -11.33 -15.68 6.11
N ARG A 137 -10.12 -16.05 6.55
CA ARG A 137 -9.14 -15.12 7.13
C ARG A 137 -8.69 -14.08 6.10
N GLY A 138 -8.55 -14.51 4.84
CA GLY A 138 -8.00 -13.71 3.76
C GLY A 138 -6.49 -13.44 3.92
N GLY A 139 -5.99 -12.47 3.16
CA GLY A 139 -4.57 -12.08 3.11
C GLY A 139 -4.29 -10.73 3.78
N TRP A 140 -5.11 -10.31 4.74
CA TRP A 140 -4.90 -9.03 5.42
C TRP A 140 -3.66 -9.12 6.32
N PRO A 141 -2.67 -8.22 6.22
CA PRO A 141 -1.42 -8.34 6.97
C PRO A 141 -1.61 -8.46 8.48
N LYS A 142 -2.62 -7.77 9.05
CA LYS A 142 -2.90 -7.87 10.49
C LYS A 142 -3.54 -9.21 10.87
N ALA A 143 -4.33 -9.81 9.98
CA ALA A 143 -5.01 -11.09 10.23
C ALA A 143 -4.02 -12.27 10.34
N THR A 144 -2.80 -12.13 9.83
CA THR A 144 -1.73 -13.14 9.96
C THR A 144 -1.00 -13.07 11.31
N MET A 145 -1.20 -12.00 12.09
CA MET A 145 -0.46 -11.72 13.34
C MET A 145 -1.31 -11.87 14.61
N VAL A 146 -2.56 -12.31 14.49
CA VAL A 146 -3.54 -12.38 15.60
C VAL A 146 -4.15 -13.77 15.73
N SER A 147 -4.91 -14.01 16.81
CA SER A 147 -5.58 -15.31 16.99
C SER A 147 -6.64 -15.55 15.91
N LYS A 148 -6.99 -16.83 15.70
CA LYS A 148 -7.93 -17.23 14.63
C LYS A 148 -9.29 -16.55 14.75
N GLU A 149 -9.80 -16.42 15.96
CA GLU A 149 -11.11 -15.83 16.25
C GLU A 149 -11.11 -14.34 15.89
N VAL A 150 -10.06 -13.61 16.27
CA VAL A 150 -9.91 -12.18 15.97
C VAL A 150 -9.68 -11.98 14.48
N ALA A 151 -8.89 -12.85 13.83
CA ALA A 151 -8.59 -12.74 12.41
C ALA A 151 -9.85 -12.85 11.53
N LEU A 152 -10.78 -13.75 11.89
CA LEU A 152 -12.04 -13.90 11.18
C LEU A 152 -12.99 -12.71 11.38
N ASP A 153 -12.99 -12.09 12.57
CA ASP A 153 -13.84 -10.92 12.85
C ASP A 153 -13.45 -9.71 11.97
N MET A 154 -12.18 -9.59 11.57
CA MET A 154 -11.70 -8.43 10.79
C MET A 154 -12.47 -8.21 9.49
N ALA A 155 -12.78 -9.28 8.76
CA ALA A 155 -13.54 -9.19 7.50
C ALA A 155 -14.98 -8.73 7.74
N TYR A 156 -15.62 -9.23 8.80
CA TYR A 156 -16.96 -8.80 9.20
C TYR A 156 -16.97 -7.32 9.60
N ARG A 157 -16.00 -6.89 10.42
CA ARG A 157 -15.88 -5.49 10.85
C ARG A 157 -15.61 -4.54 9.69
N TYR A 158 -14.78 -4.96 8.73
CA TYR A 158 -14.54 -4.16 7.54
C TYR A 158 -15.83 -3.99 6.71
N TYR A 159 -16.57 -5.08 6.50
CA TYR A 159 -17.88 -5.02 5.84
C TYR A 159 -18.86 -4.12 6.59
N GLU A 160 -18.99 -4.28 7.91
CA GLU A 160 -19.84 -3.43 8.75
C GLU A 160 -19.44 -1.97 8.62
N ALA A 161 -18.15 -1.64 8.67
CA ALA A 161 -17.67 -0.27 8.55
C ALA A 161 -18.05 0.37 7.21
N VAL A 162 -17.84 -0.35 6.09
CA VAL A 162 -18.21 0.12 4.75
C VAL A 162 -19.73 0.33 4.65
N VAL A 163 -20.53 -0.59 5.18
CA VAL A 163 -21.99 -0.43 5.19
C VAL A 163 -22.42 0.81 5.97
N HIS A 164 -21.81 1.10 7.12
CA HIS A 164 -22.15 2.29 7.90
C HIS A 164 -21.64 3.60 7.30
N SER A 165 -20.56 3.59 6.50
CA SER A 165 -20.01 4.79 5.88
C SER A 165 -20.66 5.13 4.54
N ASP A 166 -21.01 4.12 3.75
CA ASP A 166 -21.37 4.29 2.34
C ASP A 166 -22.88 4.18 2.06
N ILE A 167 -23.67 3.61 3.00
CA ILE A 167 -25.12 3.39 2.87
C ILE A 167 -25.88 4.13 3.99
#